data_AF-A0A9P0AWH1-F1
#
_entry.id   AF-A0A9P0AWH1-F1
#
_cell.length_a   1.000
_cell.length_b   1.000
_cell.length_c   1.000
_cell.angle_alpha   90.00
_cell.angle_beta   90.00
_cell.angle_gamma   90.00
#
_symmetry.space_group_name_H-M   'P 1'
#
loop_
_entity.id
_entity.type
_entity.pdbx_description
1 polymer ?
#
loop_
_entity_poly.entity_id
_entity_poly.type
_entity_poly.pdbx_seq_one_letter_code
_entity_poly.pdbx_strand_id
1 'polypeptide(L)'
;MTTEERLHIDWGNDKLHRTQKQVERNPYDLEAWSILLRESQTKHISEVRALYEHLIGIFPSASRYWRIYIEHEMKSRNFERVEKVCILLMLFLQLED
;
A
#
# COMPACT_ATOMS: atom_id res chain seq x y z
N MET A 1 -14.69 -16.42 4.39
CA MET A 1 -13.93 -15.26 3.89
C MET A 1 -14.92 -14.27 3.33
N THR A 2 -15.48 -13.42 4.18
CA THR A 2 -16.46 -12.41 3.78
C THR A 2 -16.20 -11.20 4.64
N THR A 3 -15.70 -10.13 4.05
CA THR A 3 -16.24 -8.77 4.10
C THR A 3 -15.23 -7.89 3.36
N GLU A 4 -15.71 -7.15 2.37
CA GLU A 4 -14.99 -6.04 1.75
C GLU A 4 -14.43 -5.14 2.86
N GLU A 5 -13.17 -5.30 3.26
CA GLU A 5 -12.46 -4.25 3.99
C GLU A 5 -12.19 -3.13 2.97
N ARG A 6 -13.24 -2.36 2.68
CA ARG A 6 -13.15 -1.14 1.91
C ARG A 6 -12.09 -0.30 2.60
N LEU A 7 -11.09 0.13 1.84
CA LEU A 7 -10.01 0.95 2.36
C LEU A 7 -10.64 2.24 2.92
N HIS A 8 -10.83 2.33 4.24
CA HIS A 8 -11.49 3.48 4.84
C HIS A 8 -10.43 4.54 5.16
N ILE A 9 -9.93 5.18 4.11
CA ILE A 9 -8.93 6.24 4.20
C ILE A 9 -9.65 7.57 4.02
N ASP A 10 -9.55 8.45 5.02
CA ASP A 10 -10.06 9.81 4.90
C ASP A 10 -9.08 10.63 4.05
N TRP A 11 -9.35 10.71 2.75
CA TRP A 11 -8.53 11.49 1.84
C TRP A 11 -8.73 13.00 1.93
N GLY A 12 -9.80 13.48 2.58
CA GLY A 12 -10.20 14.89 2.56
C GLY A 12 -10.51 15.46 1.15
N ASN A 13 -10.56 14.61 0.11
CA ASN A 13 -10.76 15.01 -1.28
C ASN A 13 -11.58 13.97 -2.07
N ASP A 14 -12.70 14.39 -2.64
CA ASP A 14 -13.59 13.52 -3.44
C ASP A 14 -12.91 12.88 -4.63
N LYS A 15 -11.94 13.57 -5.26
CA LYS A 15 -11.18 13.01 -6.38
C LYS A 15 -10.43 11.76 -5.94
N LEU A 16 -9.79 11.81 -4.78
CA LEU A 16 -9.00 10.69 -4.25
C LEU A 16 -9.88 9.53 -3.82
N HIS A 17 -11.05 9.80 -3.24
CA HIS A 17 -12.04 8.74 -2.98
C HIS A 17 -12.50 8.05 -4.27
N ARG A 18 -12.70 8.79 -5.37
CA ARG A 18 -13.01 8.19 -6.67
C ARG A 18 -11.83 7.39 -7.23
N THR A 19 -10.60 7.89 -7.10
CA THR A 19 -9.39 7.18 -7.52
C THR A 19 -9.17 5.90 -6.71
N GLN A 20 -9.49 5.90 -5.42
CA GLN A 20 -9.45 4.68 -4.61
C GLN A 20 -10.48 3.66 -5.10
N LYS A 21 -11.74 4.07 -5.32
CA LYS A 21 -12.76 3.19 -5.91
C LYS A 21 -12.36 2.67 -7.29
N GLN A 22 -11.58 3.45 -8.04
CA GLN A 22 -11.05 3.04 -9.33
C GLN A 22 -10.05 1.89 -9.18
N VAL A 23 -9.08 1.97 -8.25
CA VAL A 23 -8.14 0.86 -8.01
C VAL A 23 -8.83 -0.36 -7.38
N GLU A 24 -9.87 -0.16 -6.57
CA GLU A 24 -10.68 -1.26 -6.03
C GLU A 24 -11.46 -2.00 -7.14
N ARG A 25 -11.88 -1.29 -8.19
CA ARG A 25 -12.59 -1.88 -9.36
C ARG A 25 -11.63 -2.44 -10.40
N ASN A 26 -10.50 -1.77 -10.60
CA ASN A 26 -9.45 -2.13 -11.54
C ASN A 26 -8.08 -2.10 -10.84
N PRO A 27 -7.68 -3.19 -10.17
CA PRO A 27 -6.44 -3.24 -9.38
C PRO A 27 -5.16 -3.04 -10.20
N TYR A 28 -5.21 -3.18 -11.52
CA TYR A 28 -4.07 -3.02 -12.42
C TYR A 28 -3.93 -1.61 -13.00
N ASP A 29 -4.74 -0.65 -12.54
CA ASP A 29 -4.69 0.75 -12.94
C ASP A 29 -3.47 1.46 -12.31
N LEU A 30 -2.31 1.35 -12.97
CA LEU A 30 -1.04 1.90 -12.50
C LEU A 30 -1.07 3.44 -12.36
N GLU A 31 -1.87 4.12 -13.18
CA GLU A 31 -2.01 5.58 -13.11
C GLU A 31 -2.75 5.97 -11.83
N ALA A 32 -3.89 5.33 -11.54
CA ALA A 32 -4.65 5.57 -10.32
C ALA A 32 -3.81 5.25 -9.06
N TRP A 33 -3.05 4.15 -9.08
CA TRP A 33 -2.10 3.84 -8.00
C TRP A 33 -1.02 4.90 -7.81
N SER A 34 -0.49 5.46 -8.90
CA SER A 34 0.53 6.51 -8.82
C SER A 34 0.01 7.77 -8.11
N ILE A 35 -1.25 8.13 -8.34
CA ILE A 35 -1.93 9.26 -7.69
C ILE A 35 -2.09 8.97 -6.19
N LEU A 36 -2.65 7.82 -5.84
CA LEU A 36 -2.87 7.45 -4.42
C LEU A 36 -1.55 7.31 -3.66
N LEU A 37 -0.50 6.76 -4.28
CA LEU A 37 0.82 6.64 -3.68
C LEU A 37 1.42 8.01 -3.36
N ARG A 38 1.32 8.98 -4.28
CA ARG A 38 1.80 10.34 -4.04
C ARG A 38 1.10 10.97 -2.84
N GLU A 39 -0.22 10.88 -2.80
CA GLU A 39 -1.02 11.47 -1.72
C GLU A 39 -0.80 10.76 -0.38
N SER A 40 -0.64 9.43 -0.41
CA SER A 40 -0.40 8.64 0.80
C SER A 40 0.85 9.06 1.56
N GLN A 41 1.90 9.51 0.86
CA GLN A 41 3.15 9.97 1.47
C GLN A 41 3.02 11.30 2.23
N THR A 42 1.89 12.00 2.08
CA THR A 42 1.59 13.24 2.81
C THR A 42 0.83 12.99 4.12
N LYS A 43 0.31 11.78 4.31
CA LYS A 43 -0.47 11.35 5.48
C LYS A 43 0.38 10.56 6.45
N HIS A 44 -0.11 10.39 7.68
CA HIS A 44 0.56 9.52 8.63
C HIS A 44 0.40 8.06 8.18
N ILE A 45 1.50 7.28 8.25
CA ILE A 45 1.52 5.88 7.80
C ILE A 45 0.40 5.02 8.40
N SER A 46 -0.04 5.31 9.63
CA SER A 46 -1.15 4.58 10.26
C SER A 46 -2.47 4.72 9.52
N GLU A 47 -2.71 5.84 8.84
CA GLU A 47 -3.95 6.13 8.11
C GLU A 47 -3.98 5.44 6.74
N VAL A 48 -2.81 5.22 6.13
CA VAL A 48 -2.68 4.75 4.75
C VAL A 48 -2.07 3.35 4.66
N ARG A 49 -1.79 2.69 5.78
CA ARG A 49 -1.17 1.36 5.82
C ARG A 49 -1.91 0.33 4.99
N ALA A 50 -3.24 0.28 5.15
CA ALA A 50 -4.09 -0.65 4.43
C ALA A 50 -3.96 -0.50 2.91
N LEU A 51 -3.69 0.73 2.42
CA LEU A 51 -3.44 0.96 0.99
C LEU A 51 -2.15 0.31 0.52
N TYR A 52 -1.06 0.43 1.29
CA TYR A 52 0.22 -0.20 0.95
C TYR A 52 0.12 -1.72 1.01
N GLU A 53 -0.54 -2.26 2.05
CA GLU A 53 -0.78 -3.69 2.21
C GLU A 53 -1.61 -4.25 1.05
N HIS A 54 -2.63 -3.51 0.59
CA HIS A 54 -3.38 -3.88 -0.60
C HIS A 54 -2.50 -3.84 -1.87
N LEU A 55 -1.72 -2.76 -2.05
CA LEU A 55 -0.85 -2.59 -3.22
C LEU A 55 0.18 -3.71 -3.37
N ILE A 56 0.90 -4.06 -2.29
CA ILE A 56 1.89 -5.15 -2.32
C ILE A 56 1.22 -6.52 -2.49
N GLY A 57 -0.04 -6.67 -2.07
CA GLY A 57 -0.82 -7.88 -2.33
C GLY A 57 -1.20 -8.05 -3.80
N ILE A 58 -1.44 -6.95 -4.52
CA ILE A 58 -1.71 -6.97 -5.97
C ILE A 58 -0.42 -7.11 -6.78
N PHE A 59 0.65 -6.44 -6.37
CA PHE A 59 1.94 -6.40 -7.07
C PHE A 59 3.10 -6.89 -6.20
N PRO A 60 3.09 -8.17 -5.78
CA PRO A 60 4.08 -8.68 -4.84
C PRO A 60 5.50 -8.73 -5.44
N SER A 61 5.64 -8.89 -6.76
CA SER A 61 6.94 -8.85 -7.45
C SER A 61 7.49 -7.44 -7.70
N ALA A 62 6.68 -6.39 -7.51
CA ALA A 62 7.08 -5.02 -7.78
C ALA A 62 7.86 -4.43 -6.59
N SER A 63 9.16 -4.72 -6.52
CA SER A 63 10.10 -4.26 -5.47
C SER A 63 10.01 -2.76 -5.15
N ARG A 64 9.66 -1.95 -6.15
CA ARG A 64 9.42 -0.51 -6.00
C ARG A 64 8.35 -0.19 -4.94
N TYR A 65 7.24 -0.92 -4.89
CA TYR A 65 6.14 -0.63 -3.98
C TYR A 65 6.47 -1.03 -2.53
N TRP A 66 7.16 -2.15 -2.35
CA TRP A 66 7.72 -2.55 -1.06
C TRP A 66 8.65 -1.50 -0.48
N ARG A 67 9.57 -0.99 -1.31
CA ARG A 67 10.51 0.05 -0.90
C ARG A 67 9.78 1.31 -0.43
N ILE A 68 8.78 1.78 -1.17
CA ILE A 68 8.00 2.98 -0.79
C ILE A 68 7.29 2.77 0.56
N TYR A 69 6.72 1.60 0.79
CA TYR A 69 6.06 1.28 2.05
C TYR A 69 7.05 1.25 3.22
N ILE A 70 8.16 0.53 3.07
CA ILE A 70 9.22 0.42 4.09
C ILE A 70 9.80 1.80 4.41
N GLU A 71 10.12 2.61 3.40
CA GLU A 71 10.64 3.98 3.60
C GLU A 71 9.66 4.86 4.39
N HIS A 72 8.35 4.68 4.19
CA HIS A 72 7.35 5.43 4.93
C HIS A 72 7.27 4.98 6.41
N GLU A 73 7.25 3.67 6.68
CA GLU A 73 7.28 3.14 8.05
C GLU A 73 8.58 3.54 8.79
N MET A 74 9.72 3.57 8.09
CA MET A 74 11.00 4.05 8.62
C MET A 74 10.96 5.52 9.02
N LYS A 75 10.37 6.40 8.19
CA LYS A 75 10.19 7.83 8.52
C LYS A 75 9.37 8.02 9.79
N SER A 76 8.36 7.17 10.01
CA SER A 76 7.53 7.16 11.22
C SER A 76 8.15 6.41 12.40
N ARG A 77 9.38 5.89 12.27
CA ARG A 77 10.12 5.13 13.30
C ARG A 77 9.39 3.86 13.77
N ASN A 78 8.55 3.26 12.91
CA ASN A 78 7.83 2.03 13.20
C ASN A 78 8.68 0.78 12.89
N PHE A 79 9.82 0.63 13.58
CA PHE A 79 10.82 -0.40 13.25
C PHE A 79 10.28 -1.84 13.33
N GLU A 80 9.37 -2.13 14.25
CA GLU A 80 8.71 -3.44 14.33
C GLU A 80 7.92 -3.76 13.06
N ARG A 81 7.28 -2.76 12.45
CA ARG A 81 6.53 -2.93 11.19
C ARG A 81 7.47 -3.09 10.02
N VAL A 82 8.56 -2.32 9.98
CA VAL A 82 9.60 -2.46 8.96
C VAL A 82 10.14 -3.89 8.96
N GLU A 83 10.47 -4.45 10.12
CA GLU A 83 10.93 -5.83 10.24
C GLU A 83 9.91 -6.82 9.67
N LYS A 84 8.64 -6.70 10.04
CA LYS A 84 7.56 -7.57 9.52
C LYS A 84 7.43 -7.49 8.00
N VAL A 85 7.47 -6.29 7.43
CA VAL A 85 7.37 -6.10 5.97
C VAL A 85 8.60 -6.66 5.25
N CYS A 86 9.80 -6.48 5.81
CA CYS A 86 11.03 -7.07 5.27
C CYS A 86 11.01 -8.60 5.31
N ILE A 87 10.54 -9.21 6.40
CA ILE A 87 10.37 -10.66 6.50
C ILE A 87 9.39 -11.15 5.44
N LEU A 88 8.26 -10.47 5.27
CA LEU A 88 7.27 -10.83 4.24
C LEU A 88 7.87 -10.79 2.82
N LEU A 89 8.65 -9.75 2.51
CA LEU A 89 9.34 -9.64 1.22
C LEU A 89 10.35 -10.77 1.02
N MET A 90 11.14 -11.10 2.05
CA MET A 90 12.11 -12.21 1.96
C MET A 90 11.41 -13.56 1.74
N LEU A 91 10.31 -13.83 2.47
CA LEU A 91 9.52 -15.04 2.29
C LEU A 91 8.93 -15.12 0.89
N PHE A 92 8.46 -14.00 0.35
CA PHE A 92 7.96 -13.96 -1.03
C PHE A 92 9.05 -14.34 -2.04
N LEU A 93 10.25 -13.75 -1.91
CA LEU A 93 11.37 -14.06 -2.81
C LEU A 93 11.81 -15.54 -2.73
N GLN A 94 11.76 -16.15 -1.54
CA GLN A 94 12.10 -17.57 -1.35
C GLN A 94 11.09 -18.55 -1.95
N LEU A 95 9.87 -18.12 -2.27
CA LEU A 95 8.83 -18.96 -2.87
C LEU A 95 8.84 -18.91 -4.40
N GLU A 96 9.62 -18.01 -5.01
CA GLU A 96 9.76 -17.87 -6.46
C GLU A 96 10.95 -18.66 -7.04
N ASP A 97 11.78 -19.28 -6.18
CA ASP A 97 12.87 -20.23 -6.52
C ASP A 97 12.38 -21.70 -6.54
#